data_AF-A0A382RVW9-F1
#
_entry.id   AF-A0A382RVW9-F1
#
_cell.length_a   1.000
_cell.length_b   1.000
_cell.length_c   1.000
_cell.angle_alpha   90.00
_cell.angle_beta   90.00
_cell.angle_gamma   90.00
#
_symmetry.space_group_name_H-M   'P 1'
#
loop_
_entity.id
_entity.type
_entity.pdbx_description
1 polymer ?
#
loop_
_entity_poly.entity_id
_entity_poly.type
_entity_poly.pdbx_seq_one_letter_code
_entity_poly.pdbx_strand_id
1 'polypeptide(L)'
;MKSINNFHPRSNRYKPIEKKSINAPDAEVVKPKKADKINSRLLSKVRWNPNIDSELNILSLGAGVQSSTLLLMSLNGDMPPLDYVIFADTGWEPKAVYDHLKKLKIQCRKADLPLFVVQNKNEANIAKDPFNDEDPNSSITDMPLYIRKKDGVKGGMIQR
;
A
#
# COMPACT_ATOMS: atom_id res chain seq x y z
N MET A 1 -0.49 -30.40 -19.24
CA MET A 1 -0.41 -29.34 -18.20
C MET A 1 -0.99 -28.07 -18.80
N LYS A 2 -2.11 -27.57 -18.25
CA LYS A 2 -2.81 -26.41 -18.82
C LYS A 2 -2.01 -25.14 -18.49
N SER A 3 -1.63 -24.39 -19.52
CA SER A 3 -1.11 -23.03 -19.44
C SER A 3 -2.00 -22.21 -18.53
N ILE A 4 -1.49 -21.79 -17.37
CA ILE A 4 -2.16 -20.80 -16.54
C ILE A 4 -1.96 -19.49 -17.30
N ASN A 5 -2.95 -19.13 -18.12
CA ASN A 5 -3.00 -17.81 -18.73
C ASN A 5 -3.02 -16.79 -17.60
N ASN A 6 -1.89 -16.13 -17.36
CA ASN A 6 -1.80 -15.00 -16.45
C ASN A 6 -2.61 -13.84 -17.05
N PHE A 7 -3.93 -13.86 -16.83
CA PHE A 7 -4.82 -12.78 -17.21
C PHE A 7 -4.45 -11.54 -16.40
N HIS A 8 -3.95 -10.51 -17.08
CA HIS A 8 -3.62 -9.23 -16.46
C HIS A 8 -4.95 -8.54 -16.05
N PRO A 9 -5.16 -8.17 -14.77
CA PRO A 9 -6.47 -7.71 -14.26
C PRO A 9 -6.95 -6.37 -14.84
N ARG A 10 -6.11 -5.63 -15.59
CA ARG A 10 -6.55 -4.45 -16.37
C ARG A 10 -7.28 -4.79 -17.67
N SER A 11 -6.99 -5.94 -18.28
CA SER A 11 -7.58 -6.35 -19.56
C SER A 11 -9.11 -6.37 -19.55
N ASN A 12 -9.71 -6.56 -18.38
CA ASN A 12 -11.16 -6.61 -18.21
C ASN A 12 -11.78 -5.32 -17.66
N ARG A 13 -10.97 -4.45 -17.03
CA ARG A 13 -11.43 -3.25 -16.31
C ARG A 13 -11.29 -1.96 -17.12
N TYR A 14 -10.40 -1.94 -18.10
CA TYR A 14 -10.18 -0.79 -18.97
C TYR A 14 -10.40 -1.20 -20.42
N LYS A 15 -11.53 -0.80 -21.02
CA LYS A 15 -11.56 -0.62 -22.47
C LYS A 15 -10.78 0.67 -22.71
N PRO A 16 -9.65 0.65 -23.44
CA PRO A 16 -9.04 1.88 -23.89
C PRO A 16 -10.15 2.69 -24.54
N ILE A 17 -10.32 3.95 -24.13
CA ILE A 17 -11.15 4.88 -24.90
C ILE A 17 -10.61 4.76 -26.32
N GLU A 18 -11.41 4.20 -27.24
CA GLU A 18 -11.02 4.10 -28.64
C GLU A 18 -10.46 5.46 -29.03
N LYS A 19 -9.25 5.47 -29.61
CA LYS A 19 -8.58 6.71 -30.03
C LYS A 19 -9.44 7.39 -31.09
N LYS A 20 -10.50 8.08 -30.70
CA LYS A 20 -10.91 9.29 -31.40
C LYS A 20 -9.75 10.23 -31.15
N SER A 21 -9.02 10.54 -32.20
CA SER A 21 -8.07 11.63 -32.23
C SER A 21 -8.80 12.90 -31.79
N ILE A 22 -8.79 13.16 -30.49
CA ILE A 22 -9.21 14.43 -29.93
C ILE A 22 -8.09 15.37 -30.33
N ASN A 23 -8.27 16.07 -31.44
CA ASN A 23 -7.47 17.25 -31.70
C ASN A 23 -7.60 18.15 -30.47
N ALA A 24 -6.48 18.52 -29.88
CA ALA A 24 -6.44 19.45 -28.76
C ALA A 24 -6.92 20.82 -29.26
N PRO A 25 -8.15 21.23 -28.91
CA PRO A 25 -8.26 22.48 -28.16
C PRO A 25 -9.24 22.47 -26.97
N ASP A 26 -10.03 21.41 -26.73
CA ASP A 26 -11.19 21.52 -25.80
C ASP A 26 -10.98 20.91 -24.40
N ALA A 27 -9.74 20.60 -24.02
CA ALA A 27 -9.45 20.22 -22.63
C ALA A 27 -9.41 21.47 -21.74
N GLU A 28 -10.57 21.90 -21.25
CA GLU A 28 -10.64 22.89 -20.19
C GLU A 28 -9.98 22.32 -18.92
N VAL A 29 -8.74 22.73 -18.69
CA VAL A 29 -8.01 22.46 -17.45
C VAL A 29 -8.74 23.14 -16.31
N VAL A 30 -9.50 22.36 -15.54
CA VAL A 30 -10.07 22.83 -14.26
C VAL A 30 -8.90 23.23 -13.36
N LYS A 31 -8.68 24.55 -13.21
CA LYS A 31 -7.58 25.09 -12.41
C LYS A 31 -7.82 24.73 -10.93
N PRO A 32 -6.93 23.96 -10.27
CA PRO A 32 -7.05 23.72 -8.84
C PRO A 32 -6.91 25.04 -8.07
N LYS A 33 -7.80 25.28 -7.11
CA LYS A 33 -7.77 26.45 -6.23
C LYS A 33 -6.42 26.47 -5.49
N LYS A 34 -5.60 27.50 -5.78
CA LYS A 34 -4.30 27.87 -5.15
C LYS A 34 -3.64 26.73 -4.33
N ALA A 35 -3.07 25.75 -5.02
CA ALA A 35 -2.09 24.86 -4.41
C ALA A 35 -0.80 25.66 -4.13
N ASP A 36 -0.24 25.50 -2.92
CA ASP A 36 0.95 26.18 -2.45
C ASP A 36 2.10 26.14 -3.48
N LYS A 37 2.69 27.31 -3.75
CA LYS A 37 3.74 27.52 -4.79
C LYS A 37 4.95 26.57 -4.66
N ILE A 38 5.15 25.95 -3.49
CA ILE A 38 6.24 25.00 -3.24
C ILE A 38 5.94 23.63 -3.88
N ASN A 39 4.68 23.21 -3.90
CA ASN A 39 4.28 21.90 -4.44
C ASN A 39 4.08 21.90 -5.97
N SER A 40 3.93 23.08 -6.61
CA SER A 40 3.67 23.19 -8.05
C SER A 40 4.82 22.70 -8.93
N ARG A 41 6.07 22.86 -8.48
CA ARG A 41 7.28 22.48 -9.22
C ARG A 41 7.58 20.98 -9.15
N LEU A 42 7.12 20.31 -8.08
CA LEU A 42 7.18 18.86 -7.95
C LEU A 42 6.06 18.22 -8.76
N LEU A 43 4.84 18.76 -8.68
CA LEU A 43 3.68 18.30 -9.46
C LEU A 43 3.91 18.42 -10.98
N SER A 44 4.63 19.45 -11.46
CA SER A 44 4.96 19.58 -12.89
C SER A 44 5.99 18.57 -13.39
N LYS A 45 6.81 17.98 -12.51
CA LYS A 45 7.80 16.94 -12.85
C LYS A 45 7.20 15.54 -12.84
N VAL A 46 6.10 15.33 -12.10
CA VAL A 46 5.34 14.09 -12.14
C VAL A 46 4.49 14.11 -13.41
N ARG A 47 5.13 13.77 -14.54
CA ARG A 47 4.40 13.43 -15.76
C ARG A 47 3.71 12.09 -15.51
N TRP A 48 2.47 12.14 -15.04
CA TRP A 48 1.60 10.97 -15.05
C TRP A 48 1.39 10.56 -16.50
N ASN A 49 2.06 9.48 -16.92
CA ASN A 49 1.86 8.88 -18.23
C ASN A 49 1.00 7.62 -18.07
N PRO A 50 -0.33 7.73 -18.19
CA PRO A 50 -1.23 6.59 -18.06
C PRO A 50 -1.11 5.56 -19.20
N ASN A 51 -0.24 5.80 -20.20
CA ASN A 51 -0.07 4.95 -21.39
C ASN A 51 1.18 4.05 -21.35
N ILE A 52 1.81 3.82 -20.19
CA ILE A 52 2.82 2.77 -20.08
C ILE A 52 2.10 1.45 -19.77
N ASP A 53 1.57 0.82 -20.83
CA ASP A 53 0.91 -0.50 -20.78
C ASP A 53 1.83 -1.64 -20.29
N SER A 54 3.11 -1.34 -20.02
CA SER A 54 4.14 -2.30 -19.61
C SER A 54 4.58 -2.22 -18.15
N GLU A 55 4.07 -1.29 -17.35
CA GLU A 55 4.48 -1.14 -15.93
C GLU A 55 3.35 -1.50 -14.96
N LEU A 56 3.67 -2.39 -14.01
CA LEU A 56 2.77 -2.78 -12.93
C LEU A 56 2.66 -1.66 -11.89
N ASN A 57 1.44 -1.19 -11.63
CA ASN A 57 1.16 -0.22 -10.58
C ASN A 57 0.71 -0.95 -9.32
N ILE A 58 1.63 -1.09 -8.38
CA ILE A 58 1.43 -1.82 -7.13
C ILE A 58 1.45 -0.85 -5.96
N LEU A 59 0.44 -0.92 -5.09
CA LEU A 59 0.40 -0.16 -3.84
C LEU A 59 0.89 -1.02 -2.67
N SER A 60 1.96 -0.57 -2.00
CA SER A 60 2.28 -1.02 -0.65
C SER A 60 1.35 -0.31 0.34
N LEU A 61 0.40 -1.07 0.88
CA LEU A 61 -0.64 -0.60 1.78
C LEU A 61 -0.18 -0.79 3.23
N GLY A 62 -0.05 0.31 3.96
CA GLY A 62 0.13 0.28 5.42
C GLY A 62 -1.19 0.34 6.20
N ALA A 63 -2.33 0.52 5.53
CA ALA A 63 -3.65 0.75 6.15
C ALA A 63 -3.73 1.98 7.09
N GLY A 64 -2.77 2.89 6.99
CA GLY A 64 -2.84 4.23 7.57
C GLY A 64 -3.58 5.22 6.67
N VAL A 65 -3.66 6.49 7.09
CA VAL A 65 -4.44 7.53 6.38
C VAL A 65 -3.96 7.73 4.94
N GLN A 66 -2.65 7.92 4.73
CA GLN A 66 -2.10 8.29 3.42
C GLN A 66 -2.26 7.18 2.38
N SER A 67 -1.85 5.95 2.71
CA SER A 67 -1.95 4.82 1.78
C SER A 67 -3.40 4.42 1.52
N SER A 68 -4.30 4.59 2.50
CA SER A 68 -5.74 4.41 2.30
C SER A 68 -6.33 5.45 1.35
N THR A 69 -5.91 6.71 1.46
CA THR A 69 -6.34 7.78 0.54
C THR A 69 -5.93 7.46 -0.89
N LEU A 70 -4.67 7.05 -1.12
CA LEU A 70 -4.20 6.66 -2.45
C LEU A 70 -5.02 5.49 -3.03
N LEU A 71 -5.30 4.48 -2.20
CA LEU A 71 -6.16 3.36 -2.62
C LEU A 71 -7.54 3.85 -3.05
N LEU A 72 -8.22 4.64 -2.21
CA LEU A 72 -9.57 5.12 -2.48
C LEU A 72 -9.62 6.07 -3.68
N MET A 73 -8.63 6.95 -3.86
CA MET A 73 -8.53 7.80 -5.04
C MET A 73 -8.36 7.00 -6.32
N SER A 74 -7.53 5.94 -6.30
CA SER A 74 -7.39 5.04 -7.45
C SER A 74 -8.70 4.29 -7.75
N LEU A 75 -9.42 3.85 -6.71
CA LEU A 75 -10.74 3.21 -6.86
C LEU A 75 -11.81 4.18 -7.39
N ASN A 76 -11.72 5.47 -7.05
CA ASN A 76 -12.62 6.52 -7.53
C ASN A 76 -12.27 7.01 -8.95
N GLY A 77 -11.10 6.63 -9.48
CA GLY A 77 -10.60 7.08 -10.78
C GLY A 77 -9.88 8.44 -10.76
N ASP A 78 -9.61 9.00 -9.57
CA ASP A 78 -8.86 10.26 -9.42
C ASP A 78 -7.35 10.07 -9.62
N MET A 79 -6.88 8.83 -9.61
CA MET A 79 -5.51 8.42 -9.93
C MET A 79 -5.53 7.22 -10.88
N PRO A 80 -4.41 6.90 -11.55
CA PRO A 80 -4.31 5.71 -12.35
C PRO A 80 -4.71 4.43 -11.60
N PRO A 81 -5.30 3.47 -12.31
CA PRO A 81 -5.77 2.24 -11.69
C PRO A 81 -4.58 1.46 -11.13
N LEU A 82 -4.76 0.88 -9.94
CA LEU A 82 -3.82 -0.07 -9.36
C LEU A 82 -4.06 -1.47 -9.96
N ASP A 83 -2.97 -2.22 -10.14
CA ASP A 83 -3.03 -3.63 -10.51
C ASP A 83 -3.16 -4.50 -9.27
N TYR A 84 -2.38 -4.18 -8.24
CA TYR A 84 -2.29 -4.96 -7.01
C TYR A 84 -2.11 -4.06 -5.79
N VAL A 85 -2.61 -4.54 -4.65
CA VAL A 85 -2.41 -3.92 -3.34
C VAL A 85 -1.80 -4.97 -2.41
N ILE A 86 -0.74 -4.61 -1.70
CA ILE A 86 -0.02 -5.53 -0.81
C ILE A 86 0.00 -4.92 0.59
N PHE A 87 -0.53 -5.64 1.57
CA PHE A 87 -0.42 -5.32 2.99
C PHE A 87 0.55 -6.32 3.63
N ALA A 88 1.67 -5.81 4.16
CA ALA A 88 2.66 -6.62 4.88
C ALA A 88 2.26 -6.70 6.36
N ASP A 89 1.78 -7.85 6.79
CA ASP A 89 1.28 -8.06 8.15
C ASP A 89 2.37 -8.68 9.02
N THR A 90 2.74 -7.96 10.06
CA THR A 90 3.76 -8.33 11.05
C THR A 90 3.19 -9.15 12.22
N GLY A 91 1.86 -9.33 12.26
CA GLY A 91 1.17 -9.97 13.38
C GLY A 91 1.04 -9.12 14.64
N TRP A 92 1.54 -7.88 14.64
CA TRP A 92 1.51 -6.98 15.81
C TRP A 92 0.78 -5.65 15.58
N GLU A 93 -0.05 -5.58 14.55
CA GLU A 93 -0.80 -4.34 14.30
C GLU A 93 -1.93 -4.14 15.32
N PRO A 94 -2.27 -2.89 15.69
CA PRO A 94 -3.43 -2.62 16.54
C PRO A 94 -4.73 -3.13 15.92
N LYS A 95 -5.69 -3.53 16.77
CA LYS A 95 -7.02 -4.00 16.33
C LYS A 95 -7.70 -3.05 15.33
N ALA A 96 -7.58 -1.75 15.54
CA ALA A 96 -8.15 -0.73 14.65
C ALA A 96 -7.61 -0.82 13.21
N VAL A 97 -6.33 -1.18 13.03
CA VAL A 97 -5.71 -1.36 11.71
C VAL A 97 -6.34 -2.55 11.00
N TYR A 98 -6.51 -3.68 11.68
CA TYR A 98 -7.16 -4.86 11.10
C TYR A 98 -8.64 -4.60 10.76
N ASP A 99 -9.37 -3.90 11.63
CA ASP A 99 -10.77 -3.53 11.39
C ASP A 99 -10.90 -2.59 10.18
N HIS A 100 -9.96 -1.65 10.01
CA HIS A 100 -9.88 -0.78 8.84
C HIS A 100 -9.48 -1.53 7.57
N LEU A 101 -8.49 -2.42 7.64
CA LEU A 101 -8.08 -3.27 6.53
C LEU A 101 -9.24 -4.13 6.01
N LYS A 102 -10.13 -4.61 6.90
CA LYS A 102 -11.35 -5.33 6.51
C LYS A 102 -12.28 -4.45 5.66
N LYS A 103 -12.44 -3.17 6.00
CA LYS A 103 -13.23 -2.20 5.21
C LYS A 103 -12.58 -1.95 3.84
N LEU A 104 -11.27 -1.75 3.79
CA LEU A 104 -10.53 -1.56 2.54
C LEU A 104 -10.65 -2.78 1.62
N LYS A 105 -10.50 -4.00 2.16
CA LYS A 105 -10.70 -5.25 1.40
C LYS A 105 -12.08 -5.36 0.77
N ILE A 106 -13.13 -4.83 1.42
CA ILE A 106 -14.49 -4.79 0.83
C ILE A 106 -14.51 -3.84 -0.37
N GLN A 107 -13.91 -2.66 -0.27
CA GLN A 107 -13.86 -1.71 -1.38
C GLN A 107 -13.05 -2.25 -2.57
N CYS A 108 -11.89 -2.87 -2.31
CA CYS A 108 -11.08 -3.50 -3.35
C CYS A 108 -11.86 -4.60 -4.09
N ARG A 109 -12.61 -5.45 -3.36
CA ARG A 109 -13.45 -6.50 -3.95
C ARG A 109 -14.54 -5.95 -4.86
N LYS A 110 -15.18 -4.82 -4.48
CA LYS A 110 -16.19 -4.17 -5.33
C LYS A 110 -15.63 -3.70 -6.67
N ALA A 111 -14.34 -3.35 -6.70
CA ALA A 111 -13.64 -2.85 -7.88
C ALA A 111 -12.76 -3.92 -8.57
N ASP A 112 -12.92 -5.19 -8.20
CA ASP A 112 -12.12 -6.32 -8.70
C ASP A 112 -10.60 -6.07 -8.62
N LEU A 113 -10.16 -5.43 -7.54
CA LEU A 113 -8.76 -5.13 -7.25
C LEU A 113 -8.20 -6.16 -6.25
N PRO A 114 -7.23 -6.99 -6.65
CA PRO A 114 -6.59 -7.93 -5.73
C PRO A 114 -5.82 -7.20 -4.61
N LEU A 115 -6.17 -7.52 -3.36
CA LEU A 115 -5.45 -7.11 -2.16
C LEU A 115 -4.86 -8.35 -1.48
N PHE A 116 -3.54 -8.44 -1.47
CA PHE A 116 -2.78 -9.49 -0.82
C PHE A 116 -2.41 -9.07 0.61
N VAL A 117 -2.67 -9.96 1.57
CA VAL A 117 -2.06 -9.87 2.89
C VAL A 117 -0.93 -10.86 2.91
N VAL A 118 0.29 -10.36 3.08
CA VAL A 118 1.50 -11.16 3.12
C VAL A 118 1.94 -11.24 4.57
N GLN A 119 2.04 -12.47 5.07
CA GLN A 119 2.60 -12.80 6.37
C GLN A 119 3.79 -13.74 6.14
N ASN A 120 4.69 -13.80 7.10
CA ASN A 120 5.74 -14.81 7.10
C ASN A 120 5.09 -16.22 7.22
N LYS A 121 5.61 -17.20 6.48
CA LYS A 121 5.08 -18.58 6.43
C LYS A 121 5.08 -19.28 7.78
N ASN A 122 5.94 -18.86 8.71
CA ASN A 122 6.06 -19.47 10.04
C ASN A 122 5.14 -18.84 11.08
N GLU A 123 4.11 -18.09 10.67
CA GLU A 123 3.25 -17.31 11.57
C GLU A 123 4.05 -16.34 12.47
N ALA A 124 5.22 -15.92 11.97
CA ALA A 124 6.15 -15.07 12.70
C ALA A 124 5.45 -13.78 13.13
N ASN A 125 5.55 -13.48 14.42
CA ASN A 125 4.90 -12.36 15.06
C ASN A 125 5.98 -11.56 15.76
N ILE A 126 6.25 -10.35 15.26
CA ILE A 126 7.36 -9.55 15.76
C ILE A 126 7.26 -9.24 17.27
N ALA A 127 6.06 -9.33 17.86
CA ALA A 127 5.85 -9.18 19.30
C ALA A 127 6.25 -10.41 20.12
N LYS A 128 6.15 -11.61 19.54
CA LYS A 128 6.37 -12.89 20.23
C LYS A 128 7.73 -13.49 19.90
N ASP A 129 8.19 -13.31 18.66
CA ASP A 129 9.43 -13.89 18.15
C ASP A 129 10.63 -13.66 19.06
N PRO A 130 10.85 -12.48 19.68
CA PRO A 130 12.02 -12.24 20.55
C PRO A 130 11.91 -12.88 21.95
N PHE A 131 10.75 -13.43 22.31
CA PHE A 131 10.48 -14.05 23.60
C PHE A 131 10.30 -15.57 23.48
N ASN A 132 10.62 -16.14 22.33
CA ASN A 132 10.51 -17.57 22.12
C ASN A 132 11.78 -18.28 22.62
N ASP A 133 11.76 -18.74 23.87
CA ASP A 133 12.91 -19.44 24.49
C ASP A 133 13.20 -20.81 23.84
N GLU A 134 12.28 -21.35 23.02
CA GLU A 134 12.46 -22.63 22.32
C GLU A 134 13.23 -22.47 20.99
N ASP A 135 13.29 -21.26 20.42
CA ASP A 135 14.02 -21.01 19.17
C ASP A 135 15.44 -20.51 19.50
N PRO A 136 16.50 -21.28 19.17
CA PRO A 136 17.88 -20.85 19.41
C PRO A 136 18.29 -19.60 18.61
N ASN A 137 17.52 -19.20 17.61
CA ASN A 137 17.73 -17.95 16.85
C ASN A 137 16.87 -16.79 17.38
N SER A 138 16.03 -17.01 18.39
CA SER A 138 15.27 -15.95 19.06
C SER A 138 16.13 -15.33 20.15
N SER A 139 16.40 -14.04 20.02
CA SER A 139 16.94 -13.26 21.13
C SER A 139 16.25 -11.90 21.24
N ILE A 140 15.80 -11.59 22.47
CA ILE A 140 15.29 -10.26 22.80
C ILE A 140 16.32 -9.16 22.55
N THR A 141 17.63 -9.51 22.56
CA THR A 141 18.68 -8.54 22.29
C THR A 141 18.70 -8.10 20.84
N ASP A 142 18.12 -8.86 19.91
CA ASP A 142 18.21 -8.59 18.46
C ASP A 142 17.25 -7.51 18.00
N MET A 143 16.26 -7.16 18.83
CA MET A 143 15.32 -6.09 18.53
C MET A 143 15.72 -4.79 19.26
N PRO A 144 15.78 -3.65 18.57
CA PRO A 144 16.10 -2.37 19.19
C PRO A 144 14.91 -1.86 20.03
N LEU A 145 14.86 -2.29 21.29
CA LEU A 145 13.75 -2.05 22.22
C LEU A 145 14.08 -1.08 23.34
N TYR A 146 13.08 -0.29 23.73
CA TYR A 146 13.12 0.46 24.98
C TYR A 146 12.70 -0.43 26.15
N ILE A 147 13.59 -0.60 27.13
CA ILE A 147 13.32 -1.42 28.32
C ILE A 147 12.66 -0.56 29.40
N ARG A 148 11.83 -1.18 30.23
CA ARG A 148 11.41 -0.62 31.53
C ARG A 148 12.11 -1.38 32.65
N LYS A 149 12.74 -0.68 33.60
CA LYS A 149 13.34 -1.30 34.79
C LYS A 149 12.25 -1.85 35.72
N LYS A 150 12.61 -2.76 36.63
CA LYS A 150 11.68 -3.33 37.64
C LYS A 150 10.99 -2.23 38.46
N ASP A 151 11.67 -1.12 38.70
CA ASP A 151 11.15 0.03 39.46
C ASP A 151 10.20 0.93 38.64
N GLY A 152 9.79 0.51 37.44
CA GLY A 152 8.90 1.27 36.56
C GLY A 152 9.58 2.43 35.81
N VAL A 153 10.79 2.80 36.20
CA VAL A 153 11.60 3.83 35.53
C VAL A 153 11.96 3.38 34.11
N LYS A 154 11.85 4.30 33.14
CA LYS A 154 12.29 4.07 31.76
C LYS A 154 13.78 3.71 31.75
N GLY A 155 14.11 2.56 31.17
CA GLY A 155 15.47 2.14 30.89
C GLY A 155 16.01 2.78 29.60
N GLY A 156 17.20 2.34 29.21
CA GLY A 156 17.79 2.68 27.92
C GLY A 156 17.20 1.84 26.78
N MET A 157 17.70 2.11 25.58
CA MET A 157 17.45 1.32 24.38
C MET A 157 18.48 0.18 24.31
N ILE A 158 18.03 -1.05 24.05
CA ILE A 158 18.90 -2.19 23.69
C ILE A 158 19.34 -2.00 22.23
N GLN A 159 20.58 -2.39 21.90
CA GLN A 159 21.19 -2.23 20.57
C GLN A 159 21.16 -0.79 20.06
N ARG A 160 22.03 0.05 20.66
CA ARG A 160 22.19 1.46 20.32
C ARG A 160 23.37 1.70 19.40
#